data_AF-A0A528CDA4-F1
#
_entry.id   AF-A0A528CDA4-F1
#
_cell.length_a   1.000
_cell.length_b   1.000
_cell.length_c   1.000
_cell.angle_alpha   90.00
_cell.angle_beta   90.00
_cell.angle_gamma   90.00
#
_symmetry.space_group_name_H-M   'P 1'
#
loop_
_entity.id
_entity.type
_entity.pdbx_description
1 polymer ?
#
loop_
_entity_poly.entity_id
_entity_poly.type
_entity_poly.pdbx_seq_one_letter_code
_entity_poly.pdbx_strand_id
1 'polypeptide(L)' 'HGLLGENGAGKSTLLRILSGVYRPTAGSVLIDGRPVTLNNPVAARAAGVAMIHQELQQVPHLSVAQNMFLG' A
#
# COMPACT_ATOMS: atom_id res chain seq x y z
N HIS A 1 14.30 -5.27 -6.91
CA HIS A 1 14.24 -6.27 -5.82
C HIS A 1 12.78 -6.57 -5.49
N GLY A 2 12.43 -7.78 -5.05
CA GLY A 2 11.05 -8.19 -4.76
C GLY A 2 10.95 -8.96 -3.45
N LEU A 3 9.78 -8.94 -2.83
CA LEU A 3 9.47 -9.71 -1.62
C LEU A 3 8.75 -11.01 -2.01
N LEU A 4 9.42 -12.14 -1.81
CA LEU A 4 8.96 -13.47 -2.20
C LEU A 4 8.76 -14.35 -0.96
N GLY A 5 7.90 -15.35 -1.06
CA GLY A 5 7.62 -16.31 0.02
C GLY A 5 6.32 -17.05 -0.20
N GLU A 6 6.07 -18.10 0.57
CA GLU A 6 4.86 -18.94 0.46
C GLU A 6 3.59 -18.21 0.95
N ASN A 7 2.43 -18.80 0.65
CA ASN A 7 1.17 -18.34 1.23
C ASN A 7 1.21 -18.47 2.76
N GLY A 8 0.76 -17.45 3.47
CA GLY A 8 0.88 -17.39 4.94
C GLY A 8 2.20 -16.82 5.45
N ALA A 9 3.23 -16.61 4.61
CA ALA A 9 4.51 -16.01 5.03
C ALA A 9 4.43 -14.51 5.41
N GLY A 10 3.23 -13.92 5.47
CA GLY A 10 3.03 -12.54 5.94
C GLY A 10 3.16 -11.44 4.88
N LYS A 11 3.39 -11.77 3.59
CA LYS A 11 3.53 -10.79 2.50
C LYS A 11 2.35 -9.79 2.44
N SER A 12 1.11 -10.30 2.41
CA SER A 12 -0.08 -9.44 2.38
C SER A 12 -0.27 -8.64 3.67
N THR A 13 0.16 -9.19 4.81
CA THR A 13 0.14 -8.48 6.10
C THR A 13 1.12 -7.30 6.06
N LEU A 14 2.34 -7.50 5.54
CA LEU A 14 3.29 -6.41 5.37
C LEU A 14 2.74 -5.32 4.44
N LEU A 15 2.15 -5.70 3.30
CA LEU A 15 1.55 -4.73 2.39
C LEU A 15 0.43 -3.92 3.04
N ARG A 16 -0.40 -4.53 3.89
CA ARG A 16 -1.44 -3.83 4.68
C ARG A 16 -0.86 -2.89 5.73
N ILE A 17 0.30 -3.21 6.30
CA ILE A 17 1.02 -2.31 7.21
C ILE A 17 1.57 -1.11 6.44
N LEU A 18 2.22 -1.34 5.30
CA LEU A 18 2.79 -0.27 4.47
C LEU A 18 1.73 0.64 3.86
N SER A 19 0.53 0.12 3.57
CA SER A 19 -0.61 0.95 3.14
C SER A 19 -1.37 1.61 4.30
N GLY A 20 -0.91 1.43 5.54
CA GLY A 20 -1.54 2.01 6.73
C GLY A 20 -2.91 1.44 7.07
N VAL A 21 -3.29 0.30 6.49
CA VAL A 21 -4.52 -0.42 6.85
C VAL A 21 -4.36 -1.09 8.21
N TYR A 22 -3.18 -1.66 8.49
CA TYR A 22 -2.83 -2.27 9.78
C TYR A 22 -1.72 -1.52 10.48
N ARG A 23 -1.76 -1.49 11.81
CA ARG A 23 -0.65 -0.99 12.63
C ARG A 23 0.36 -2.10 12.89
N PRO A 24 1.67 -1.85 12.75
CA PRO A 24 2.68 -2.81 13.18
C PRO A 24 2.63 -2.96 14.71
N THR A 25 2.83 -4.18 15.20
CA THR A 25 2.92 -4.43 16.64
C THR A 25 4.23 -3.91 17.23
N ALA A 26 5.32 -3.92 16.44
CA ALA A 26 6.64 -3.43 16.81
C ALA A 26 7.45 -3.08 15.54
N GLY A 27 8.59 -2.40 15.74
CA GLY A 27 9.49 -1.98 14.67
C GLY A 27 9.18 -0.59 14.11
N SER A 28 9.94 -0.19 13.08
CA SER A 28 9.82 1.13 12.44
C SER A 28 9.93 1.02 10.93
N VAL A 29 9.20 1.88 10.21
CA VAL A 29 9.33 2.04 8.76
C VAL A 29 10.07 3.34 8.49
N LEU A 30 11.09 3.28 7.63
CA LEU A 30 11.83 4.44 7.18
C LEU A 30 11.69 4.58 5.67
N ILE A 31 11.46 5.80 5.20
CA ILE A 31 11.45 6.16 3.78
C ILE A 31 12.55 7.22 3.59
N ASP A 32 13.48 6.97 2.67
CA ASP A 32 14.68 7.80 2.47
C ASP A 32 15.46 8.07 3.77
N GLY A 33 15.53 7.05 4.64
CA GLY A 33 16.20 7.14 5.94
C GLY A 33 15.43 7.91 7.01
N ARG A 34 14.22 8.41 6.72
CA ARG A 34 13.38 9.15 7.68
C ARG A 34 12.28 8.25 8.25
N PRO A 35 12.11 8.18 9.58
CA PRO A 35 10.99 7.45 10.17
C PRO A 35 9.64 8.00 9.70
N VAL A 36 8.72 7.10 9.35
CA VAL A 36 7.36 7.46 8.95
C VAL A 36 6.33 6.72 9.78
N THR A 37 5.20 7.39 10.01
CA THR A 37 4.07 6.84 10.75
C THR A 37 2.91 6.58 9.80
N LEU A 38 2.69 5.31 9.47
CA LEU A 38 1.70 4.86 8.47
C LEU A 38 0.41 4.41 9.16
N ASN A 39 -0.30 5.34 9.80
CA ASN A 39 -1.45 4.99 10.65
C ASN A 39 -2.80 4.88 9.92
N ASN A 40 -2.84 5.31 8.65
CA ASN A 40 -4.00 5.20 7.77
C ASN A 40 -3.54 5.32 6.30
N PRO A 41 -4.40 4.95 5.33
CA PRO A 41 -4.05 5.04 3.90
C PRO A 41 -3.70 6.45 3.41
N VAL A 42 -4.28 7.49 3.99
CA VAL A 42 -3.98 8.88 3.62
C VAL A 42 -2.55 9.26 4.02
N ALA A 43 -2.14 8.89 5.24
CA ALA A 43 -0.79 9.10 5.74
C ALA A 43 0.25 8.31 4.92
N ALA A 44 -0.08 7.08 4.52
CA ALA A 44 0.79 6.28 3.67
C ALA A 44 1.02 6.93 2.30
N ARG A 45 -0.05 7.41 1.64
CA ARG A 45 0.07 8.15 0.38
C ARG A 45 0.86 9.45 0.53
N ALA A 46 0.60 10.22 1.60
CA ALA A 46 1.35 11.45 1.88
C ALA A 46 2.85 11.19 2.12
N ALA A 47 3.19 10.01 2.62
CA ALA A 47 4.58 9.54 2.77
C ALA A 47 5.18 8.97 1.47
N GLY A 48 4.47 9.05 0.33
CA GLY A 48 4.93 8.56 -0.97
C GLY A 48 4.69 7.07 -1.22
N VAL A 49 3.93 6.37 -0.37
CA VAL A 49 3.60 4.96 -0.56
C VAL A 49 2.37 4.82 -1.46
N ALA A 50 2.56 4.25 -2.65
CA ALA A 50 1.48 3.84 -3.54
C ALA A 50 1.31 2.32 -3.48
N MET A 51 0.07 1.84 -3.33
CA MET A 51 -0.26 0.42 -3.34
C MET A 51 -1.13 0.10 -4.56
N ILE A 52 -0.65 -0.83 -5.38
CA ILE A 52 -1.44 -1.40 -6.48
C ILE A 52 -2.07 -2.69 -5.95
N HIS A 53 -3.39 -2.71 -5.84
CA HIS A 53 -4.11 -3.91 -5.45
C HIS A 53 -4.09 -4.94 -6.59
N GLN A 54 -4.05 -6.23 -6.25
CA GLN A 54 -3.94 -7.31 -7.24
C GLN A 54 -5.16 -7.42 -8.15
N GLU A 55 -6.32 -6.92 -7.71
CA GLU A 55 -7.51 -6.78 -8.53
C GLU A 55 -7.75 -5.29 -8.81
N LEU A 56 -7.64 -4.92 -10.08
CA LEU A 56 -8.02 -3.58 -10.54
C LEU A 56 -9.54 -3.47 -10.43
N GLN A 57 -10.03 -2.62 -9.53
CA GLN A 57 -11.43 -2.22 -9.52
C GLN A 57 -11.66 -1.19 -10.64
N GLN A 58 -11.62 -1.64 -11.89
CA GLN A 58 -12.07 -0.80 -13.00
C GLN A 58 -13.55 -0.53 -12.83
N VAL A 59 -13.96 0.73 -12.89
CA VAL A 59 -15.38 1.10 -12.92
C VAL A 59 -15.84 0.92 -14.37
N PRO A 60 -16.65 -0.12 -14.70
CA PRO A 60 -16.86 -0.54 -16.10
C PRO A 60 -17.53 0.53 -16.97
N HIS A 61 -18.23 1.47 -16.35
CA HIS A 61 -18.96 2.55 -17.02
C HIS A 61 -18.12 3.81 -17.24
N LEU A 62 -16.85 3.81 -16.84
CA LEU A 62 -15.93 4.93 -17.02
C LEU A 62 -14.92 4.62 -18.12
N SER A 63 -14.57 5.65 -18.89
CA SER A 63 -13.46 5.58 -19.85
C SER A 63 -12.12 5.31 -19.15
N VAL A 64 -11.11 4.92 -19.92
CA VAL A 64 -9.73 4.74 -19.42
C VAL A 64 -9.24 5.99 -18.70
N ALA A 65 -9.43 7.17 -19.30
CA ALA A 65 -9.02 8.44 -18.70
C ALA A 65 -9.71 8.68 -17.34
N GLN A 66 -11.02 8.43 -17.26
CA GLN A 66 -11.77 8.59 -16.02
C GLN A 66 -11.32 7.61 -14.92
N ASN A 67 -10.97 6.36 -15.27
CA ASN A 67 -10.39 5.42 -14.31
C ASN A 67 -9.00 5.87 -13.83
N MET A 68 -8.18 6.48 -14.70
CA MET A 68 -6.88 7.04 -14.31
C MET A 68 -7.00 8.19 -13.30
N PHE A 69 -8.06 9.00 -13.37
CA PHE A 69 -8.32 10.08 -12.40
C PHE A 69 -8.82 9.60 -11.03
N LEU A 70 -9.28 8.36 -10.91
CA LEU A 70 -9.73 7.77 -9.64
C LEU A 70 -8.60 7.11 -8.82
N GLY A 71 -7.44 6.88 -9.45
CA GLY A 71 -6.27 6.23 -8.85
C GLY A 71 -5.51 7.08 -7.85
#